data_AF-A0AA37UW43-F1
#
_entry.id   AF-A0AA37UW43-F1
#
_cell.length_a   1.000
_cell.length_b   1.000
_cell.length_c   1.000
_cell.angle_alpha   90.00
_cell.angle_beta   90.00
_cell.angle_gamma   90.00
#
_symmetry.space_group_name_H-M   'P 1'
#
loop_
_entity.id
_entity.type
_entity.pdbx_description
1 polymer ?
#
loop_
_entity_poly.entity_id
_entity_poly.type
_entity_poly.pdbx_seq_one_letter_code
_entity_poly.pdbx_strand_id
1 'polypeptide(L)'
;MAMLSSHERFDDLEEAVQHATAWVHEMRGAGATSAIRRVCVRPSDSWDTDNLRHRHRPLFEASYYHPEQGLTDADVYAARVHDWHANADRVNQNLAHNKAKYRLCYLNWTDEWGPKPTACPACNTALHDDNPFRW
;
A
#
# COMPACT_ATOMS: atom_id res chain seq x y z
N MET A 1 15.16 9.53 2.57
CA MET A 1 13.74 9.90 2.35
C MET A 1 13.09 8.73 1.64
N ALA A 2 12.15 8.02 2.27
CA ALA A 2 11.43 6.93 1.60
C ALA A 2 10.34 7.56 0.71
N MET A 3 10.40 7.31 -0.60
CA MET A 3 9.45 7.83 -1.58
C MET A 3 8.11 7.10 -1.44
N LEU A 4 7.01 7.83 -1.36
CA LEU A 4 5.69 7.29 -0.98
C LEU A 4 4.94 6.57 -2.11
N SER A 5 5.42 6.75 -3.33
CA SER A 5 5.09 6.05 -4.57
C SER A 5 6.01 6.62 -5.66
N SER A 6 6.83 5.78 -6.29
CA SER A 6 7.58 6.21 -7.48
C SER A 6 6.65 6.12 -8.68
N HIS A 7 6.63 7.18 -9.49
CA HIS A 7 5.91 7.23 -10.76
C HIS A 7 6.92 7.48 -11.85
N GLU A 8 7.31 6.40 -12.52
CA GLU A 8 8.21 6.45 -13.65
C GLU A 8 7.40 6.34 -14.93
N ARG A 9 7.77 7.17 -15.91
CA ARG A 9 7.16 7.18 -17.24
C ARG A 9 8.11 6.48 -18.18
N PHE A 10 7.55 5.57 -18.95
CA PHE A 10 8.23 4.84 -20.00
C PHE A 10 7.49 5.10 -21.31
N ASP A 11 8.24 5.30 -22.39
CA ASP A 11 7.66 5.46 -23.72
C ASP A 11 7.35 4.10 -24.38
N ASP A 12 7.86 3.02 -23.79
CA ASP A 12 7.70 1.65 -24.26
C ASP A 12 7.11 0.73 -23.17
N LEU A 13 6.17 -0.15 -23.58
CA LEU A 13 5.49 -1.07 -22.67
C LEU A 13 6.40 -2.22 -22.24
N GLU A 14 7.27 -2.71 -23.13
CA GLU A 14 8.17 -3.81 -22.80
C GLU A 14 9.18 -3.36 -21.74
N GLU A 15 9.78 -2.18 -21.91
CA GLU A 15 10.65 -1.55 -20.91
C GLU A 15 9.93 -1.35 -19.57
N ALA A 16 8.69 -0.83 -19.59
CA ALA A 16 7.90 -0.63 -18.38
C ALA A 16 7.64 -1.94 -17.62
N VAL A 17 7.32 -3.02 -18.35
CA VAL A 17 7.05 -4.34 -17.75
C VAL A 17 8.34 -5.02 -17.25
N GLN A 18 9.47 -4.88 -17.97
CA GLN A 18 10.77 -5.38 -17.52
C GLN A 18 11.21 -4.68 -16.23
N HIS A 19 11.06 -3.35 -16.17
CA HIS A 19 11.38 -2.58 -14.96
C HIS A 19 10.48 -2.96 -13.78
N ALA A 20 9.17 -3.06 -14.03
CA ALA A 20 8.20 -3.53 -13.04
C ALA A 20 8.54 -4.93 -12.52
N THR A 21 8.98 -5.83 -13.40
CA THR A 21 9.40 -7.19 -13.03
C THR A 21 10.63 -7.17 -12.11
N ALA A 22 11.62 -6.31 -12.38
CA ALA A 22 12.79 -6.15 -11.52
C ALA A 22 12.42 -5.67 -10.11
N TRP A 23 11.56 -4.65 -10.00
CA TRP A 23 11.04 -4.20 -8.69
C TRP A 23 10.24 -5.25 -7.97
N VAL A 24 9.49 -6.08 -8.71
CA VAL A 24 8.80 -7.22 -8.11
C VAL A 24 9.80 -8.25 -7.57
N HIS A 25 10.91 -8.50 -8.27
CA HIS A 25 11.97 -9.37 -7.76
C HIS A 25 12.64 -8.80 -6.50
N GLU A 26 12.91 -7.49 -6.46
CA GLU A 26 13.44 -6.83 -5.27
C GLU A 26 12.45 -6.88 -4.10
N MET A 27 11.18 -6.54 -4.37
CA MET A 27 10.08 -6.66 -3.42
C MET A 27 10.00 -8.07 -2.83
N ARG A 28 10.07 -9.09 -3.70
CA ARG A 28 10.04 -10.50 -3.31
C ARG A 28 11.28 -10.92 -2.52
N GLY A 29 12.47 -10.47 -2.93
CA GLY A 29 13.73 -10.81 -2.25
C GLY A 29 13.83 -10.23 -0.84
N ALA A 30 13.28 -9.04 -0.61
CA ALA A 30 13.26 -8.39 0.70
C ALA A 30 12.05 -8.77 1.57
N GLY A 31 10.98 -9.31 0.97
CA GLY A 31 9.78 -9.75 1.68
C GLY A 31 9.17 -8.63 2.53
N ALA A 32 8.89 -8.92 3.81
CA ALA A 32 8.30 -7.96 4.74
C ALA A 32 9.17 -6.69 4.93
N THR A 33 10.48 -6.77 4.69
CA THR A 33 11.41 -5.63 4.83
C THR A 33 11.49 -4.74 3.60
N SER A 34 10.84 -5.12 2.49
CA SER A 34 10.85 -4.30 1.28
C SER A 34 10.19 -2.94 1.51
N ALA A 35 10.82 -1.88 0.98
CA ALA A 35 10.18 -0.58 0.84
C ALA A 35 9.11 -0.55 -0.27
N ILE A 36 9.10 -1.55 -1.16
CA ILE A 36 8.16 -1.69 -2.26
C ILE A 36 7.00 -2.57 -1.80
N ARG A 37 5.77 -2.05 -1.87
CA ARG A 37 4.55 -2.80 -1.47
C ARG A 37 3.64 -3.15 -2.64
N ARG A 38 3.70 -2.35 -3.70
CA ARG A 38 2.89 -2.52 -4.92
C ARG A 38 3.66 -1.96 -6.11
N VAL A 39 3.66 -2.72 -7.19
CA VAL A 39 4.17 -2.33 -8.49
C VAL A 39 3.00 -2.36 -9.47
N CYS A 40 2.79 -1.26 -10.20
CA CYS A 40 1.66 -1.12 -11.10
C CYS A 40 2.10 -0.39 -12.37
N VAL A 41 1.87 -0.98 -13.54
CA VAL A 41 2.04 -0.34 -14.84
C VAL A 41 0.68 0.07 -15.36
N ARG A 42 0.54 1.33 -15.76
CA ARG A 42 -0.70 1.86 -16.32
C ARG A 42 -0.42 2.67 -17.58
N PRO A 43 -1.39 2.77 -18.50
CA PRO A 43 -1.33 3.71 -19.61
C PRO A 43 -1.12 5.14 -19.12
N SER A 44 -0.38 5.95 -19.87
CA SER A 44 -0.03 7.34 -19.47
C SER A 44 -1.24 8.28 -19.42
N ASP A 45 -2.28 7.99 -20.20
CA ASP A 45 -3.58 8.67 -20.23
C ASP A 45 -4.49 8.31 -19.04
N SER A 46 -4.14 7.30 -18.25
CA SER A 46 -4.94 6.87 -17.07
C SER A 46 -4.96 7.85 -15.90
N TRP A 47 -4.22 8.96 -16.00
CA TRP A 47 -4.15 10.03 -14.99
C TRP A 47 -4.90 11.30 -15.37
N ASP A 48 -5.68 11.27 -16.45
CA ASP A 48 -6.52 12.43 -16.82
C ASP A 48 -7.54 12.71 -15.71
N THR A 49 -7.29 13.80 -14.97
CA THR A 49 -8.03 14.19 -13.77
C THR A 49 -9.50 14.51 -14.04
N ASP A 50 -9.85 14.79 -15.29
CA ASP A 50 -11.22 15.11 -15.70
C ASP A 50 -12.10 13.85 -15.88
N ASN A 51 -11.49 12.66 -15.93
CA ASN A 51 -12.18 11.40 -16.18
C ASN A 51 -11.88 10.31 -15.14
N LEU A 52 -11.96 10.67 -13.85
CA LEU A 52 -11.90 9.76 -12.68
C LEU A 52 -12.88 8.56 -12.72
N ARG A 53 -13.72 8.44 -13.77
CA ARG A 53 -14.67 7.34 -13.98
C ARG A 53 -14.14 6.18 -14.81
N HIS A 54 -13.04 6.35 -15.56
CA HIS A 54 -12.40 5.21 -16.23
C HIS A 54 -11.22 4.73 -15.40
N ARG A 55 -11.51 3.85 -14.44
CA ARG A 55 -10.50 2.99 -13.82
C ARG A 55 -9.97 2.04 -14.90
N HIS A 56 -9.03 2.51 -15.73
CA HIS A 56 -8.32 1.61 -16.62
C HIS A 56 -7.65 0.54 -15.77
N ARG A 57 -7.93 -0.72 -16.09
CA ARG A 57 -7.27 -1.85 -15.44
C ARG A 57 -5.77 -1.69 -15.69
N PRO A 58 -4.92 -1.87 -14.67
CA PRO A 58 -3.47 -1.88 -14.88
C PRO A 58 -3.10 -2.86 -15.99
N LEU A 59 -2.11 -2.48 -16.80
CA LEU A 59 -1.51 -3.40 -17.78
C LEU A 59 -0.72 -4.50 -17.07
N PHE A 60 -0.12 -4.13 -15.94
CA PHE A 60 0.56 -5.03 -15.01
C PHE A 60 0.30 -4.56 -13.59
N GLU A 61 0.01 -5.48 -12.69
CA GLU A 61 -0.06 -5.20 -11.27
C GLU A 61 0.50 -6.38 -10.50
N ALA A 62 1.42 -6.08 -9.59
CA ALA A 62 1.90 -7.01 -8.59
C ALA A 62 1.88 -6.31 -7.26
N SER A 63 1.22 -6.94 -6.30
CA SER A 63 1.18 -6.47 -4.93
C SER A 63 1.87 -7.49 -4.05
N TYR A 64 2.54 -7.02 -3.00
CA TYR A 64 3.05 -7.88 -1.93
C TYR A 64 1.96 -8.86 -1.41
N TYR A 65 0.67 -8.52 -1.54
CA TYR A 65 -0.46 -9.31 -1.03
C TYR A 65 -1.04 -10.33 -2.02
N HIS A 66 -0.47 -10.54 -3.21
CA HIS A 66 -1.05 -11.46 -4.19
C HIS A 66 -0.88 -12.94 -3.78
N PRO A 67 -1.91 -13.81 -3.92
CA PRO A 67 -1.87 -15.22 -3.52
C PRO A 67 -0.76 -16.05 -4.18
N GLU A 68 -0.30 -15.64 -5.36
CA GLU A 68 0.78 -16.30 -6.12
C GLU A 68 2.15 -16.26 -5.41
N GLN A 69 2.24 -15.57 -4.27
CA GLN A 69 3.47 -15.43 -3.50
C GLN A 69 3.75 -16.59 -2.52
N GLY A 70 2.86 -17.58 -2.42
CA GLY A 70 3.03 -18.70 -1.48
C GLY A 70 3.07 -18.25 -0.01
N LEU A 71 2.54 -17.06 0.27
CA LEU A 71 2.47 -16.48 1.59
C LEU A 71 1.60 -17.35 2.49
N THR A 72 2.03 -17.52 3.73
CA THR A 72 1.18 -18.15 4.74
C THR A 72 0.01 -17.23 5.07
N ASP A 73 -1.07 -17.78 5.62
CA ASP A 73 -2.19 -16.96 6.11
C ASP A 73 -1.73 -15.92 7.14
N ALA A 74 -0.69 -16.23 7.91
CA ALA A 74 -0.09 -15.32 8.87
C ALA A 74 0.61 -14.14 8.19
N ASP A 75 1.31 -14.39 7.08
CA ASP A 75 1.95 -13.33 6.29
C ASP A 75 0.89 -12.44 5.64
N VAL A 76 -0.13 -13.02 5.01
CA VAL A 76 -1.23 -12.26 4.40
C VAL A 76 -1.94 -11.39 5.44
N TYR A 77 -2.18 -11.93 6.64
CA TYR A 77 -2.75 -11.18 7.74
C TYR A 77 -1.83 -10.04 8.21
N ALA A 78 -0.56 -10.33 8.52
CA ALA A 78 0.42 -9.33 8.98
C ALA A 78 0.55 -8.17 7.99
N ALA A 79 0.56 -8.52 6.71
CA ALA A 79 0.70 -7.63 5.60
C ALA A 79 -0.56 -6.73 5.48
N ARG A 80 -1.76 -7.30 5.55
CA ARG A 80 -3.03 -6.54 5.57
C ARG A 80 -3.12 -5.59 6.75
N VAL A 81 -2.73 -6.05 7.94
CA VAL A 81 -2.65 -5.22 9.14
C VAL A 81 -1.71 -4.04 8.91
N HIS A 82 -0.53 -4.26 8.33
CA HIS A 82 0.44 -3.21 8.07
C HIS A 82 -0.10 -2.12 7.15
N ASP A 83 -0.71 -2.52 6.03
CA ASP A 83 -1.32 -1.58 5.08
C ASP A 83 -2.43 -0.73 5.70
N TRP A 84 -3.22 -1.35 6.58
CA TRP A 84 -4.33 -0.69 7.27
C TRP A 84 -3.88 0.53 8.07
N HIS A 85 -2.74 0.46 8.76
CA HIS A 85 -2.25 1.56 9.59
C HIS A 85 -1.19 2.43 8.91
N ALA A 86 -0.30 1.85 8.10
CA ALA A 86 0.93 2.52 7.64
C ALA A 86 0.65 3.81 6.87
N ASN A 87 -0.39 3.84 6.03
CA ASN A 87 -0.73 5.06 5.30
C ASN A 87 -1.26 6.16 6.23
N ALA A 88 -2.17 5.82 7.15
CA ALA A 88 -2.73 6.77 8.10
C ALA A 88 -1.66 7.31 9.06
N ASP A 89 -0.82 6.44 9.60
CA ASP A 89 0.29 6.81 10.48
C ASP A 89 1.25 7.78 9.81
N ARG A 90 1.63 7.48 8.57
CA ARG A 90 2.52 8.32 7.77
C ARG A 90 1.89 9.69 7.49
N VAL A 91 0.61 9.73 7.11
CA VAL A 91 -0.11 10.99 6.91
C VAL A 91 -0.18 11.78 8.21
N ASN A 92 -0.48 11.11 9.33
CA ASN A 92 -0.55 11.73 10.65
C ASN A 92 0.80 12.28 11.14
N GLN A 93 1.90 11.60 10.85
CA GLN A 93 3.25 12.11 11.13
C GLN A 93 3.51 13.41 10.37
N ASN A 94 3.16 13.47 9.08
CA ASN A 94 3.28 14.70 8.28
C ASN A 94 2.35 15.81 8.78
N LEU A 95 1.10 15.48 9.14
CA LEU A 95 0.13 16.43 9.69
C LEU A 95 0.60 17.00 11.04
N ALA A 96 1.17 16.15 11.90
CA ALA A 96 1.73 16.57 13.18
C ALA A 96 2.93 17.52 12.99
N HIS A 97 3.82 17.21 12.04
CA HIS A 97 4.92 18.10 11.67
C HIS A 97 4.41 19.48 11.21
N ASN A 98 3.32 19.49 10.44
CA ASN A 98 2.68 20.70 9.94
C ASN A 98 1.67 21.33 10.93
N LYS A 99 1.62 20.85 12.19
CA LYS A 99 0.73 21.35 13.25
C LYS A 99 -0.76 21.38 12.85
N ALA A 100 -1.19 20.47 11.98
CA ALA A 100 -2.59 20.34 11.62
C ALA A 100 -3.42 19.86 12.83
N LYS A 101 -4.65 20.37 12.95
CA LYS A 101 -5.54 20.08 14.10
C LYS A 101 -6.36 18.80 13.94
N TYR A 102 -6.21 18.09 12.82
CA TYR A 102 -6.95 16.87 12.53
C TYR A 102 -5.98 15.70 12.30
N ARG A 103 -6.48 14.49 12.53
CA ARG A 103 -5.78 13.24 12.25
C ARG A 103 -6.64 12.36 11.37
N LEU A 104 -6.00 11.65 10.46
CA LEU A 104 -6.63 10.57 9.71
C LEU A 104 -6.82 9.38 10.66
N CYS A 105 -8.03 8.85 10.72
CA CYS A 105 -8.30 7.61 11.43
C CYS A 105 -7.92 6.42 10.54
N TYR A 106 -7.70 5.27 11.15
CA TYR A 106 -7.65 4.04 10.37
C TYR A 106 -9.00 3.76 9.73
N LEU A 107 -9.00 3.10 8.57
CA LEU A 107 -10.24 2.62 7.96
C LEU A 107 -10.95 1.64 8.90
N ASN A 108 -12.24 1.38 8.70
CA ASN A 108 -12.91 0.35 9.49
C ASN A 108 -12.27 -1.02 9.21
N TRP A 109 -11.93 -1.74 10.27
CA TRP A 109 -11.52 -3.14 10.17
C TRP A 109 -12.76 -4.00 9.92
N THR A 110 -12.72 -4.90 8.94
CA THR A 110 -13.85 -5.78 8.61
C THR A 110 -13.58 -7.21 9.08
N ASP A 111 -14.64 -7.96 9.40
CA ASP A 111 -14.51 -9.34 9.90
C ASP A 111 -13.89 -10.30 8.86
N GLU A 112 -14.07 -9.99 7.57
CA GLU A 112 -13.44 -10.71 6.45
C GLU A 112 -11.91 -10.65 6.50
N TRP A 113 -11.34 -9.68 7.23
CA TRP A 113 -9.91 -9.51 7.34
C TRP A 113 -9.26 -10.36 8.43
N GLY A 114 -10.06 -11.05 9.24
CA GLY A 114 -9.63 -11.79 10.42
C GLY A 114 -9.79 -10.97 11.70
N PRO A 115 -9.26 -11.47 12.84
CA PRO A 115 -9.37 -10.77 14.11
C PRO A 115 -8.72 -9.39 14.03
N LYS A 116 -9.31 -8.39 14.68
CA LYS A 116 -8.74 -7.04 14.68
C LYS A 116 -7.43 -7.03 15.51
N PRO A 117 -6.31 -6.54 14.95
CA PRO A 117 -5.03 -6.48 15.65
C PRO A 117 -4.99 -5.36 16.70
N THR A 118 -4.24 -5.57 17.78
CA THR A 118 -3.82 -4.51 18.72
C THR A 118 -2.41 -3.99 18.45
N ALA A 119 -1.63 -4.73 17.67
CA ALA A 119 -0.32 -4.34 17.17
C ALA A 119 -0.09 -4.89 15.76
N CYS A 120 0.70 -4.20 14.95
CA CYS A 120 1.05 -4.67 13.63
C CYS A 120 2.07 -5.82 13.72
N PRO A 121 1.78 -7.03 13.23
CA PRO A 121 2.74 -8.14 13.29
C PRO A 121 3.99 -7.91 12.42
N ALA A 122 3.88 -7.04 11.40
CA ALA A 122 4.99 -6.76 10.48
C ALA A 122 6.01 -5.75 11.03
N CYS A 123 5.57 -4.74 11.80
CA CYS A 123 6.45 -3.67 12.29
C CYS A 123 6.34 -3.40 13.80
N ASN A 124 5.54 -4.17 14.52
CA ASN A 124 5.30 -4.08 15.95
C ASN A 124 4.73 -2.74 16.44
N THR A 125 4.20 -1.91 15.52
CA THR A 125 3.49 -0.66 15.87
C THR A 125 2.24 -0.99 16.67
N ALA A 126 2.07 -0.35 17.83
CA ALA A 126 0.83 -0.43 18.60
C ALA A 126 -0.30 0.28 17.83
N LEU A 127 -1.44 -0.40 17.68
CA LEU A 127 -2.58 0.10 16.91
C LEU A 127 -3.64 0.58 17.88
N HIS A 128 -3.85 1.89 17.93
CA HIS A 128 -4.85 2.52 18.79
C HIS A 128 -6.16 2.74 18.03
N ASP A 129 -7.29 2.51 18.72
CA ASP A 129 -8.64 2.56 18.14
C ASP A 129 -9.16 3.99 18.01
N ASP A 130 -8.29 4.91 17.57
CA ASP A 130 -8.56 6.34 17.54
C ASP A 130 -9.43 6.70 16.33
N ASN A 131 -10.61 6.09 16.22
CA ASN A 131 -11.68 6.62 15.38
C ASN A 131 -12.71 7.33 16.27
N PRO A 132 -12.56 8.65 16.50
CA PRO A 132 -13.55 9.46 17.22
C PRO A 132 -14.90 9.57 16.48
N PHE A 133 -15.01 9.04 15.26
CA PHE A 133 -16.23 9.02 14.44
C PHE A 133 -16.80 7.60 14.35
N ARG A 134 -17.08 6.97 15.49
CA ARG A 134 -18.05 5.86 15.53
C ARG A 134 -19.45 6.47 15.41
N TRP A 135 -20.06 6.37 14.23
CA TRP A 135 -21.49 6.60 14.03
C TRP A 135 -22.23 5.28 14.27
#